data_AF-A0A7X3GLD2-F1
#
_entry.id   AF-A0A7X3GLD2-F1
#
_cell.length_a   1.000
_cell.length_b   1.000
_cell.length_c   1.000
_cell.angle_alpha   90.00
_cell.angle_beta   90.00
_cell.angle_gamma   90.00
#
_symmetry.space_group_name_H-M   'P 1'
#
loop_
_entity.id
_entity.type
_entity.pdbx_description
1 polymer ?
#
loop_
_entity_poly.entity_id
_entity_poly.type
_entity_poly.pdbx_seq_one_letter_code
_entity_poly.pdbx_strand_id
1 'polypeptide(L)'
;MKALRTKGLAFGISAALLLTAVPSVAGATAVPEDQTRPGAELRHQDEGHGPGHGFGHGRHDEKHRLERLKYVARYFDIKTDGKEGKQLYEEIQAAKKANPQKWETFKAEHRAKFEERIKEAARYFSISTDGKSVEQLHKELRAAREANPEKWKAFLLEKRNQHDANKRRQMGDNANKNERATSDPGNSM
;
A
#
# COMPACT_ATOMS: atom_id res chain seq x y z
N MET A 1 3.60 -57.85 -1.04
CA MET A 1 4.72 -58.08 -1.98
C MET A 1 4.41 -57.34 -3.28
N LYS A 2 5.34 -56.47 -3.75
CA LYS A 2 5.58 -55.94 -5.13
C LYS A 2 4.37 -55.34 -5.90
N ALA A 3 4.42 -54.19 -6.58
CA ALA A 3 5.55 -53.53 -7.24
C ALA A 3 5.33 -52.01 -7.40
N LEU A 4 6.43 -51.27 -7.31
CA LEU A 4 6.59 -49.90 -7.82
C LEU A 4 6.57 -49.89 -9.36
N ARG A 5 6.04 -48.81 -9.95
CA ARG A 5 6.49 -48.33 -11.28
C ARG A 5 6.55 -46.80 -11.33
N THR A 6 7.77 -46.35 -11.61
CA THR A 6 8.30 -45.00 -11.83
C THR A 6 8.20 -44.58 -13.31
N LYS A 7 8.42 -43.27 -13.56
CA LYS A 7 8.87 -42.54 -14.80
C LYS A 7 7.84 -41.47 -15.23
N GLY A 8 8.20 -40.22 -15.55
CA GLY A 8 9.51 -39.61 -15.78
C GLY A 8 9.44 -38.08 -15.95
N LEU A 9 10.62 -37.46 -15.85
CA LEU A 9 10.94 -36.04 -16.00
C LEU A 9 10.72 -35.48 -17.42
N ALA A 10 10.45 -34.17 -17.52
CA ALA A 10 11.03 -33.32 -18.56
C ALA A 10 11.13 -31.86 -18.07
N PHE A 11 12.35 -31.41 -17.79
CA PHE A 11 12.72 -30.00 -17.64
C PHE A 11 12.90 -29.39 -19.03
N GLY A 12 12.36 -28.19 -19.26
CA GLY A 12 12.61 -27.38 -20.45
C GLY A 12 13.01 -25.97 -20.05
N ILE A 13 14.32 -25.70 -20.02
CA ILE A 13 14.89 -24.36 -19.89
C ILE A 13 15.07 -23.81 -21.31
N SER A 14 14.58 -22.60 -21.57
CA SER A 14 14.97 -21.84 -22.77
C SER A 14 15.31 -20.42 -22.34
N ALA A 15 16.61 -20.17 -22.24
CA ALA A 15 17.19 -18.84 -22.10
C ALA A 15 17.44 -18.29 -23.51
N ALA A 16 16.93 -17.10 -23.80
CA ALA A 16 17.32 -16.32 -24.97
C ALA A 16 17.83 -14.96 -24.48
N LEU A 17 19.16 -14.82 -24.47
CA LEU A 17 19.91 -13.58 -24.35
C LEU A 17 19.89 -12.87 -25.70
N LEU A 18 19.42 -11.62 -25.76
CA LEU A 18 19.74 -10.72 -26.87
C LEU A 18 20.17 -9.37 -26.31
N LEU A 19 21.49 -9.18 -26.33
CA LEU A 19 22.24 -7.95 -26.12
C LEU A 19 22.22 -7.16 -27.43
N THR A 20 21.77 -5.90 -27.44
CA THR A 20 21.98 -4.99 -28.58
C THR A 20 22.53 -3.65 -28.11
N ALA A 21 23.61 -3.25 -28.78
CA ALA A 21 24.59 -2.24 -28.41
C ALA A 21 24.18 -0.80 -28.72
N VAL A 22 24.93 0.11 -28.08
CA VAL A 22 24.90 1.58 -28.13
C VAL A 22 25.59 2.12 -29.39
N PRO A 23 25.24 3.33 -29.86
CA PRO A 23 26.28 4.24 -30.34
C PRO A 23 26.24 5.61 -29.64
N SER A 24 27.39 5.98 -29.08
CA SER A 24 27.72 7.31 -28.57
C SER A 24 28.05 8.24 -29.74
N VAL A 25 27.42 9.43 -29.79
CA VAL A 25 27.86 10.51 -30.68
C VAL A 25 28.56 11.56 -29.82
N ALA A 26 29.88 11.64 -30.01
CA ALA A 26 30.70 12.77 -29.63
C ALA A 26 30.74 13.75 -30.82
N GLY A 27 30.40 15.01 -30.57
CA GLY A 27 30.56 16.10 -31.52
C GLY A 27 31.21 17.28 -30.82
N ALA A 28 32.52 17.42 -30.97
CA ALA A 28 33.29 18.59 -30.60
C ALA A 28 33.59 19.39 -31.87
N THR A 29 33.16 20.65 -31.91
CA THR A 29 33.69 21.66 -32.83
C THR A 29 33.98 22.92 -32.03
N ALA A 30 35.26 23.25 -31.95
CA ALA A 30 35.78 24.51 -31.43
C ALA A 30 35.77 25.59 -32.51
N VAL A 31 35.46 26.83 -32.15
CA VAL A 31 35.98 28.06 -32.77
C VAL A 31 36.14 29.15 -31.67
N PRO A 32 37.26 29.91 -31.62
CA PRO A 32 37.59 30.86 -30.55
C PRO A 32 37.35 32.35 -30.88
N GLU A 33 37.41 33.17 -29.82
CA GLU A 33 37.70 34.64 -29.72
C GLU A 33 36.76 35.64 -30.44
N ASP A 34 36.50 36.86 -29.99
CA ASP A 34 36.71 37.67 -28.78
C ASP A 34 35.91 38.97 -29.05
N GLN A 35 35.11 39.47 -28.09
CA GLN A 35 34.68 40.89 -28.05
C GLN A 35 33.87 41.21 -26.78
N THR A 36 34.60 41.64 -25.76
CA THR A 36 34.37 42.80 -24.88
C THR A 36 33.02 43.52 -24.97
N ARG A 37 32.24 43.55 -23.87
CA ARG A 37 32.00 44.73 -22.97
C ARG A 37 30.75 44.58 -22.07
N PRO A 38 30.63 45.41 -21.01
CA PRO A 38 30.35 44.95 -19.65
C PRO A 38 28.91 45.24 -19.20
N GLY A 39 28.54 44.67 -18.04
CA GLY A 39 27.45 45.19 -17.23
C GLY A 39 26.06 44.73 -17.64
N ALA A 40 25.73 43.49 -17.27
CA ALA A 40 24.35 43.09 -17.04
C ALA A 40 24.34 42.09 -15.89
N GLU A 41 24.18 42.66 -14.70
CA GLU A 41 23.43 42.13 -13.56
C GLU A 41 23.39 40.60 -13.45
N LEU A 42 24.29 40.10 -12.61
CA LEU A 42 24.30 38.75 -12.07
C LEU A 42 23.01 38.50 -11.26
N ARG A 43 21.88 38.29 -11.93
CA ARG A 43 20.68 37.72 -11.31
C ARG A 43 20.85 36.21 -11.29
N HIS A 44 21.58 35.75 -10.27
CA HIS A 44 21.27 34.48 -9.64
C HIS A 44 19.77 34.49 -9.30
N GLN A 45 18.95 33.88 -10.16
CA GLN A 45 17.70 33.30 -9.69
C GLN A 45 18.10 32.05 -8.90
N ASP A 46 18.54 32.31 -7.68
CA ASP A 46 18.31 31.43 -6.54
C ASP A 46 16.78 31.30 -6.42
N GLU A 47 16.19 30.42 -7.23
CA GLU A 47 14.87 29.89 -6.91
C GLU A 47 15.05 29.01 -5.69
N GLY A 48 15.03 29.72 -4.56
CA GLY A 48 15.05 29.17 -3.23
C GLY A 48 14.07 28.01 -3.17
N HIS A 49 14.64 26.82 -2.97
CA HIS A 49 13.93 25.71 -2.37
C HIS A 49 13.45 26.19 -1.00
N GLY A 50 12.25 26.79 -0.97
CA GLY A 50 11.61 27.24 0.25
C GLY A 50 11.52 26.07 1.23
N PRO A 51 12.24 26.13 2.37
CA PRO A 51 12.25 25.07 3.35
C PRO A 51 10.99 25.22 4.21
N GLY A 52 9.89 24.67 3.69
CA GLY A 52 8.56 24.81 4.30
C GLY A 52 7.86 23.49 4.57
N HIS A 53 8.59 22.36 4.67
CA HIS A 53 8.00 21.14 5.21
C HIS A 53 7.96 21.28 6.73
N GLY A 54 6.90 21.91 7.23
CA GLY A 54 6.61 21.96 8.66
C GLY A 54 6.64 20.55 9.25
N PHE A 55 7.65 20.28 10.07
CA PHE A 55 7.78 19.08 10.89
C PHE A 55 6.65 19.03 11.94
N GLY A 56 5.44 18.72 11.49
CA GLY A 56 4.27 18.42 12.32
C GLY A 56 4.13 16.92 12.64
N HIS A 57 5.18 16.11 12.44
CA HIS A 57 5.17 14.63 12.49
C HIS A 57 5.56 14.03 13.86
N GLY A 58 5.15 14.66 14.97
CA GLY A 58 5.71 14.31 16.27
C GLY A 58 4.92 13.29 17.10
N ARG A 59 3.58 13.41 17.14
CA ARG A 59 2.79 12.75 18.21
C ARG A 59 1.66 11.85 17.73
N HIS A 60 1.13 12.07 16.54
CA HIS A 60 0.17 11.13 15.93
C HIS A 60 0.86 9.92 15.29
N ASP A 61 2.12 10.07 14.88
CA ASP A 61 2.83 9.02 14.14
C ASP A 61 3.18 7.80 15.00
N GLU A 62 3.53 7.98 16.28
CA GLU A 62 3.96 6.86 17.12
C GLU A 62 2.79 5.94 17.51
N LYS A 63 1.61 6.50 17.83
CA LYS A 63 0.41 5.70 18.11
C LYS A 63 -0.02 4.90 16.89
N HIS A 64 -0.11 5.55 15.73
CA HIS A 64 -0.45 4.87 14.47
C HIS A 64 0.61 3.85 14.05
N ARG A 65 1.88 4.13 14.31
CA ARG A 65 2.97 3.16 14.10
C ARG A 65 2.80 1.94 15.00
N LEU A 66 2.56 2.14 16.29
CA LEU A 66 2.35 1.06 17.24
C LEU A 66 1.11 0.23 16.88
N GLU A 67 0.01 0.86 16.51
CA GLU A 67 -1.21 0.17 16.03
C GLU A 67 -0.93 -0.68 14.79
N ARG A 68 -0.17 -0.15 13.82
CA ARG A 68 0.26 -0.92 12.64
C ARG A 68 1.14 -2.11 13.03
N LEU A 69 2.08 -1.93 13.96
CA LEU A 69 2.91 -3.03 14.45
C LEU A 69 2.07 -4.08 15.15
N LYS A 70 1.15 -3.69 16.04
CA LYS A 70 0.23 -4.62 16.71
C LYS A 70 -0.68 -5.36 15.73
N TYR A 71 -1.13 -4.68 14.68
CA TYR A 71 -1.91 -5.30 13.62
C TYR A 71 -1.11 -6.39 12.89
N VAL A 72 0.11 -6.10 12.47
CA VAL A 72 0.98 -7.08 11.80
C VAL A 72 1.37 -8.20 12.78
N ALA A 73 1.71 -7.88 14.02
CA ALA A 73 2.02 -8.86 15.07
C ALA A 73 0.89 -9.88 15.26
N ARG A 74 -0.37 -9.41 15.35
CA ARG A 74 -1.54 -10.31 15.43
C ARG A 74 -1.67 -11.23 14.23
N TYR A 75 -1.35 -10.76 13.02
CA TYR A 75 -1.36 -11.62 11.83
C TYR A 75 -0.32 -12.76 11.94
N PHE A 76 0.83 -12.49 12.57
CA PHE A 76 1.87 -13.48 12.84
C PHE A 76 1.67 -14.22 14.18
N ASP A 77 0.52 -14.07 14.84
CA ASP A 77 0.22 -14.69 16.13
C ASP A 77 1.19 -14.28 17.26
N ILE A 78 1.80 -13.10 17.13
CA ILE A 78 2.70 -12.51 18.13
C ILE A 78 1.87 -11.78 19.18
N LYS A 79 2.04 -12.14 20.45
CA LYS A 79 1.41 -11.43 21.59
C LYS A 79 1.87 -9.98 21.64
N THR A 80 0.93 -9.04 21.83
CA THR A 80 1.21 -7.60 21.80
C THR A 80 1.10 -6.88 23.14
N ASP A 81 0.66 -7.58 24.20
CA ASP A 81 0.36 -6.98 25.49
C ASP A 81 1.65 -6.63 26.24
N GLY A 82 1.73 -5.39 26.73
CA GLY A 82 2.90 -4.87 27.45
C GLY A 82 4.16 -4.64 26.61
N LYS A 83 4.14 -4.93 25.30
CA LYS A 83 5.32 -4.79 24.43
C LYS A 83 5.49 -3.38 23.86
N GLU A 84 6.74 -2.93 23.80
CA GLU A 84 7.10 -1.66 23.18
C GLU A 84 7.17 -1.79 21.64
N GLY A 85 7.05 -0.67 20.92
CA GLY A 85 7.07 -0.65 19.46
C GLY A 85 8.36 -1.24 18.85
N LYS A 86 9.52 -1.00 19.48
CA LYS A 86 10.80 -1.57 19.02
C LYS A 86 10.83 -3.10 19.12
N GLN A 87 10.41 -3.64 20.26
CA GLN A 87 10.35 -5.09 20.49
C GLN A 87 9.40 -5.76 19.50
N LEU A 88 8.20 -5.19 19.31
CA LEU A 88 7.25 -5.70 18.32
C LEU A 88 7.84 -5.70 16.91
N TYR A 89 8.56 -4.63 16.53
CA TYR A 89 9.18 -4.54 15.22
C TYR A 89 10.21 -5.65 15.00
N GLU A 90 11.08 -5.91 15.96
CA GLU A 90 12.10 -6.96 15.88
C GLU A 90 11.48 -8.36 15.79
N GLU A 91 10.49 -8.66 16.62
CA GLU A 91 9.76 -9.94 16.57
C GLU A 91 9.04 -10.14 15.23
N ILE A 92 8.42 -9.08 14.69
CA ILE A 92 7.79 -9.13 13.36
C ILE A 92 8.85 -9.38 12.28
N GLN A 93 10.02 -8.75 12.36
CA GLN A 93 11.09 -8.98 11.39
C GLN A 93 11.62 -10.41 11.46
N ALA A 94 11.77 -10.96 12.66
CA ALA A 94 12.13 -12.36 12.86
C ALA A 94 11.05 -13.29 12.27
N ALA A 95 9.77 -13.02 12.53
CA ALA A 95 8.65 -13.81 12.00
C ALA A 95 8.54 -13.74 10.47
N LYS A 96 8.82 -12.58 9.86
CA LYS A 96 8.90 -12.43 8.40
C LYS A 96 10.00 -13.28 7.79
N LYS A 97 11.18 -13.33 8.43
CA LYS A 97 12.31 -14.15 7.99
C LYS A 97 12.02 -15.64 8.18
N ALA A 98 11.37 -16.01 9.28
CA ALA A 98 11.00 -17.38 9.58
C ALA A 98 9.91 -17.91 8.64
N ASN A 99 8.95 -17.07 8.25
CA ASN A 99 7.79 -17.46 7.43
C ASN A 99 7.57 -16.49 6.26
N PRO A 100 8.44 -16.52 5.22
CA PRO A 100 8.31 -15.66 4.07
C PRO A 100 6.99 -15.87 3.32
N GLN A 101 6.49 -17.11 3.26
CA GLN A 101 5.21 -17.41 2.60
C GLN A 101 4.03 -16.69 3.26
N LYS A 102 3.98 -16.68 4.61
CA LYS A 102 2.94 -15.97 5.38
C LYS A 102 3.03 -14.45 5.18
N TRP A 103 4.24 -13.92 4.98
CA TRP A 103 4.42 -12.51 4.62
C TRP A 103 3.95 -12.18 3.20
N GLU A 104 4.19 -13.06 2.23
CA GLU A 104 3.69 -12.88 0.87
C GLU A 104 2.16 -12.95 0.80
N THR A 105 1.52 -13.89 1.51
CA THR A 105 0.05 -13.95 1.60
C THR A 105 -0.51 -12.68 2.23
N PHE A 106 0.09 -12.20 3.32
CA PHE A 106 -0.29 -10.92 3.93
C PHE A 106 -0.24 -9.77 2.92
N LYS A 107 0.88 -9.62 2.20
CA LYS A 107 1.02 -8.57 1.18
C LYS A 107 0.00 -8.72 0.06
N ALA A 108 -0.27 -9.94 -0.40
CA ALA A 108 -1.23 -10.21 -1.47
C ALA A 108 -2.65 -9.83 -1.05
N GLU A 109 -3.09 -10.25 0.14
CA GLU A 109 -4.39 -9.89 0.70
C GLU A 109 -4.55 -8.37 0.84
N HIS A 110 -3.51 -7.69 1.33
CA HIS A 110 -3.53 -6.23 1.49
C HIS A 110 -3.51 -5.51 0.14
N ARG A 111 -2.77 -6.02 -0.84
CA ARG A 111 -2.75 -5.48 -2.20
C ARG A 111 -4.12 -5.63 -2.86
N ALA A 112 -4.78 -6.78 -2.71
CA ALA A 112 -6.13 -7.00 -3.22
C ALA A 112 -7.14 -6.01 -2.61
N LYS A 113 -7.14 -5.85 -1.28
CA LYS A 113 -8.00 -4.86 -0.59
C LYS A 113 -7.72 -3.43 -1.05
N PHE A 114 -6.45 -3.09 -1.27
CA PHE A 114 -6.07 -1.77 -1.77
C PHE A 114 -6.56 -1.55 -3.20
N GLU A 115 -6.42 -2.55 -4.07
CA GLU A 115 -6.91 -2.52 -5.45
C GLU A 115 -8.43 -2.36 -5.51
N GLU A 116 -9.19 -3.12 -4.71
CA GLU A 116 -10.64 -2.96 -4.62
C GLU A 116 -11.04 -1.54 -4.22
N ARG A 117 -10.37 -0.97 -3.20
CA ARG A 117 -10.62 0.40 -2.76
C ARG A 117 -10.31 1.43 -3.84
N ILE A 118 -9.24 1.24 -4.60
CA ILE A 118 -8.91 2.12 -5.73
C ILE A 118 -9.96 1.99 -6.82
N LYS A 119 -10.34 0.78 -7.22
CA LYS A 119 -11.35 0.55 -8.26
C LYS A 119 -12.70 1.12 -7.87
N GLU A 120 -13.10 0.97 -6.61
CA GLU A 120 -14.31 1.58 -6.08
C GLU A 120 -14.26 3.10 -6.12
N ALA A 121 -13.17 3.72 -5.67
CA ALA A 121 -12.99 5.15 -5.75
C ALA A 121 -12.96 5.63 -7.22
N ALA A 122 -12.27 4.93 -8.12
CA ALA A 122 -12.23 5.23 -9.55
C ALA A 122 -13.64 5.25 -10.15
N ARG A 123 -14.49 4.24 -9.84
CA ARG A 123 -15.89 4.21 -10.27
C ARG A 123 -16.69 5.41 -9.75
N TYR A 124 -16.49 5.79 -8.49
CA TYR A 124 -17.14 6.99 -7.92
C TYR A 124 -16.74 8.29 -8.65
N PHE A 125 -15.49 8.35 -9.11
CA PHE A 125 -14.98 9.46 -9.93
C PHE A 125 -15.27 9.31 -11.42
N SER A 126 -16.02 8.30 -11.83
CA SER A 126 -16.32 8.00 -13.24
C SER A 126 -15.06 7.74 -14.09
N ILE A 127 -14.00 7.23 -13.47
CA ILE A 127 -12.76 6.82 -14.12
C ILE A 127 -12.91 5.37 -14.59
N SER A 128 -12.65 5.10 -15.87
CA SER A 128 -12.69 3.75 -16.42
C SER A 128 -11.65 2.85 -15.76
N THR A 129 -12.07 1.67 -15.30
CA THR A 129 -11.21 0.67 -14.64
C THR A 129 -10.75 -0.44 -15.56
N ASP A 130 -11.30 -0.52 -16.78
CA ASP A 130 -11.06 -1.63 -17.68
C ASP A 130 -9.69 -1.49 -18.36
N GLY A 131 -8.88 -2.55 -18.29
CA GLY A 131 -7.55 -2.60 -18.88
C GLY A 131 -6.49 -1.74 -18.21
N LYS A 132 -6.82 -0.99 -17.14
CA LYS A 132 -5.86 -0.14 -16.43
C LYS A 132 -5.18 -0.86 -15.28
N SER A 133 -3.88 -0.58 -15.08
CA SER A 133 -3.15 -1.08 -13.92
C SER A 133 -3.54 -0.32 -12.65
N VAL A 134 -3.32 -0.93 -11.48
CA VAL A 134 -3.59 -0.30 -10.17
C VAL A 134 -2.81 1.01 -10.00
N GLU A 135 -1.57 1.06 -10.51
CA GLU A 135 -0.73 2.27 -10.44
C GLU A 135 -1.28 3.40 -11.31
N GLN A 136 -1.75 3.08 -12.53
CA GLN A 136 -2.41 4.04 -13.40
C GLN A 136 -3.69 4.58 -12.76
N LEU A 137 -4.54 3.69 -12.23
CA LEU A 137 -5.75 4.09 -11.52
C LEU A 137 -5.43 4.94 -10.30
N HIS A 138 -4.39 4.61 -9.54
CA HIS A 138 -3.99 5.40 -8.38
C HIS A 138 -3.54 6.81 -8.78
N LYS A 139 -2.76 6.94 -9.87
CA LYS A 139 -2.31 8.24 -10.38
C LYS A 139 -3.48 9.09 -10.88
N GLU A 140 -4.37 8.50 -11.67
CA GLU A 140 -5.56 9.20 -12.17
C GLU A 140 -6.51 9.60 -11.04
N LEU A 141 -6.72 8.70 -10.06
CA LEU A 141 -7.53 9.00 -8.88
C LEU A 141 -6.91 10.11 -8.03
N ARG A 142 -5.58 10.17 -7.93
CA ARG A 142 -4.87 11.26 -7.26
C ARG A 142 -5.15 12.59 -7.95
N ALA A 143 -5.01 12.65 -9.27
CA ALA A 143 -5.32 13.85 -10.05
C ALA A 143 -6.80 14.25 -9.91
N ALA A 144 -7.72 13.28 -9.96
CA ALA A 144 -9.15 13.53 -9.80
C ALA A 144 -9.52 14.05 -8.40
N ARG A 145 -8.84 13.54 -7.36
CA ARG A 145 -8.95 14.04 -5.97
C ARG A 145 -8.46 15.48 -5.85
N GLU A 146 -7.34 15.81 -6.47
CA GLU A 146 -6.78 17.17 -6.46
C GLU A 146 -7.68 18.15 -7.22
N ALA A 147 -8.25 17.71 -8.35
CA ALA A 147 -9.21 18.50 -9.11
C ALA A 147 -10.56 18.70 -8.41
N ASN A 148 -11.04 17.69 -7.67
CA ASN A 148 -12.36 17.72 -7.00
C ASN A 148 -12.28 17.25 -5.53
N PRO A 149 -11.70 18.07 -4.64
CA PRO A 149 -11.50 17.68 -3.24
C PRO A 149 -12.81 17.48 -2.46
N GLU A 150 -13.87 18.22 -2.79
CA GLU A 150 -15.18 18.07 -2.16
C GLU A 150 -15.85 16.73 -2.52
N LYS A 151 -15.73 16.31 -3.78
CA LYS A 151 -16.20 14.99 -4.22
C LYS A 151 -15.45 13.87 -3.47
N TRP A 152 -14.15 14.04 -3.23
CA TRP A 152 -13.36 13.10 -2.43
C TRP A 152 -13.79 13.07 -0.96
N LYS A 153 -14.04 14.23 -0.33
CA LYS A 153 -14.55 14.31 1.04
C LYS A 153 -15.91 13.63 1.16
N ALA A 154 -16.81 13.85 0.21
CA ALA A 154 -18.12 13.21 0.15
C ALA A 154 -17.99 11.68 0.06
N PHE A 155 -17.13 11.17 -0.83
CA PHE A 155 -16.81 9.75 -0.92
C PHE A 155 -16.31 9.17 0.41
N LEU A 156 -15.36 9.84 1.07
CA LEU A 156 -14.84 9.40 2.36
C LEU A 156 -15.89 9.41 3.45
N LEU A 157 -16.76 10.43 3.48
CA LEU A 157 -17.86 10.54 4.42
C LEU A 157 -18.88 9.39 4.21
N GLU A 158 -19.23 9.12 2.97
CA GLU A 158 -20.10 8.00 2.62
C GLU A 158 -19.49 6.66 3.08
N LYS A 159 -18.20 6.44 2.81
CA LYS A 159 -17.51 5.21 3.24
C LYS A 159 -17.44 5.06 4.75
N ARG A 160 -17.25 6.17 5.47
CA ARG A 160 -17.32 6.18 6.94
C ARG A 160 -18.73 5.79 7.41
N ASN A 161 -19.76 6.39 6.83
CA ASN A 161 -21.15 6.11 7.20
C ASN A 161 -21.53 4.64 6.91
N GLN A 162 -21.09 4.09 5.77
CA GLN A 162 -21.27 2.68 5.45
C GLN A 162 -20.57 1.77 6.47
N HIS A 163 -19.33 2.08 6.85
CA HIS A 163 -18.61 1.34 7.89
C HIS A 163 -19.34 1.38 9.23
N ASP A 164 -19.83 2.56 9.65
CA ASP A 164 -20.53 2.73 10.91
C ASP A 164 -21.89 2.02 10.92
N ALA A 165 -22.62 2.05 9.80
CA ALA A 165 -23.86 1.31 9.62
C ALA A 165 -23.63 -0.21 9.71
N ASN A 166 -22.59 -0.72 9.05
CA ASN A 166 -22.22 -2.14 9.11
C ASN A 166 -21.82 -2.56 10.53
N LYS A 167 -21.05 -1.71 11.24
CA LYS A 167 -20.67 -1.95 12.64
C LYS A 167 -21.90 -2.01 13.56
N ARG A 168 -22.86 -1.10 13.39
CA ARG A 168 -24.12 -1.10 14.18
C ARG A 168 -24.93 -2.38 13.95
N ARG A 169 -25.05 -2.83 12.70
CA ARG A 169 -25.74 -4.10 12.37
C ARG A 169 -25.08 -5.28 13.07
N GLN A 170 -23.76 -5.41 12.97
CA GLN A 170 -23.02 -6.49 13.64
C GLN A 170 -23.20 -6.48 15.17
N MET A 171 -23.25 -5.30 15.80
CA MET A 171 -23.49 -5.20 17.25
C MET A 171 -24.94 -5.55 17.62
N GLY A 172 -25.93 -5.12 16.84
CA GLY A 172 -27.33 -5.47 17.06
C GLY A 172 -27.62 -6.96 16.89
N ASP A 173 -27.03 -7.59 15.88
CA ASP A 173 -27.18 -9.02 15.62
C ASP A 173 -26.54 -9.87 16.74
N ASN A 174 -25.40 -9.43 17.26
CA ASN A 174 -24.74 -10.09 18.40
C ASN A 174 -25.52 -9.95 19.72
N ALA A 175 -26.16 -8.79 19.96
CA ALA A 175 -27.01 -8.60 21.15
C ALA A 175 -28.23 -9.53 21.11
N ASN A 176 -28.92 -9.61 19.98
CA ASN A 176 -30.09 -10.48 19.79
C ASN A 176 -29.71 -11.98 19.88
N LYS A 177 -28.52 -12.36 19.39
CA LYS A 177 -28.03 -13.74 19.50
C LYS A 177 -27.72 -14.14 20.95
N ASN A 178 -27.24 -13.20 21.77
CA ASN A 178 -26.95 -13.47 23.17
C ASN A 178 -28.24 -13.61 24.01
N GLU A 179 -29.28 -12.81 23.72
CA GLU A 179 -30.58 -12.89 24.40
C GLU A 179 -31.33 -14.21 24.13
N ARG A 180 -31.24 -14.74 22.90
CA ARG A 180 -31.80 -16.07 22.56
C ARG A 180 -31.07 -17.24 23.21
N ALA A 181 -29.78 -17.10 23.50
CA ALA A 181 -29.00 -18.15 24.18
C ALA A 181 -29.29 -18.21 25.69
N THR A 182 -29.74 -17.11 26.30
CA THR A 182 -30.06 -17.03 27.74
C THR A 182 -31.53 -17.29 28.07
N SER A 183 -32.40 -17.42 27.05
CA SER A 183 -33.84 -17.62 27.22
C SER A 183 -34.33 -19.03 26.86
N ASP A 184 -33.43 -20.02 26.81
CA ASP A 184 -33.77 -21.44 26.74
C ASP A 184 -33.66 -22.12 28.12
N PRO A 185 -34.73 -22.09 28.96
CA PRO A 185 -34.79 -22.87 30.20
C PRO A 185 -35.13 -24.36 29.98
N GLY A 186 -35.07 -24.87 28.74
CA GLY A 186 -35.58 -26.17 28.35
C GLY A 186 -34.56 -27.30 28.27
N ASN A 187 -33.74 -27.54 29.30
CA ASN A 187 -33.05 -28.84 29.41
C ASN A 187 -32.70 -29.20 30.87
N SER A 188 -33.74 -29.38 31.69
CA SER A 188 -33.67 -30.19 32.91
C SER A 188 -34.63 -31.37 32.72
N MET A 189 -34.08 -32.52 32.31
CA MET A 189 -34.61 -33.85 32.58
C MET A 189 -33.45 -34.78 32.88
#